data_AF-A0A2V7C8H9-F1
#
_entry.id   AF-A0A2V7C8H9-F1
#
_cell.length_a   1.000
_cell.length_b   1.000
_cell.length_c   1.000
_cell.angle_alpha   90.00
_cell.angle_beta   90.00
_cell.angle_gamma   90.00
#
_symmetry.space_group_name_H-M   'P 1'
#
loop_
_entity.id
_entity.type
_entity.pdbx_description
1 polymer ?
#
loop_
_entity_poly.entity_id
_entity_poly.type
_entity_poly.pdbx_seq_one_letter_code
_entity_poly.pdbx_strand_id
1 'polypeptide(L)'
;MTMSTGNLSRLDPEAVAKAVTEFINSAIMARSRPVQPDDDLELAGLDSMALLKVLLFIEAQYGFWMPDEDLVAENIRTPRAFATYICRRSA
;
A
#
# COMPACT_ATOMS: atom_id res chain seq x y z
N MET A 1 2.44 19.93 -17.45
CA MET A 1 2.86 18.53 -17.65
C MET A 1 1.66 17.65 -17.37
N THR A 2 1.12 17.06 -18.43
CA THR A 2 -0.08 16.22 -18.44
C THR A 2 0.17 14.93 -17.66
N MET A 3 -0.48 14.79 -16.51
CA MET A 3 -0.51 13.51 -15.78
C MET A 3 -1.41 12.58 -16.58
N SER A 4 -0.79 11.66 -17.31
CA SER A 4 -1.46 10.59 -18.03
C SER A 4 -2.40 9.84 -17.09
N THR A 5 -3.68 9.88 -17.43
CA THR A 5 -4.72 8.99 -16.90
C THR A 5 -4.36 7.55 -17.29
N GLY A 6 -3.50 6.92 -16.50
CA GLY A 6 -3.08 5.54 -16.67
C GLY A 6 -4.17 4.59 -16.20
N ASN A 7 -5.09 4.26 -17.12
CA ASN A 7 -5.79 2.97 -17.21
C ASN A 7 -6.00 2.21 -15.88
N LEU A 8 -7.01 2.61 -15.11
CA LEU A 8 -7.48 1.91 -13.89
C LEU A 8 -8.04 0.50 -14.17
N SER A 9 -8.03 0.03 -15.43
CA SER A 9 -8.80 -1.12 -15.91
C SER A 9 -8.20 -2.51 -15.61
N ARG A 10 -7.26 -2.61 -14.66
CA ARG A 10 -6.79 -3.84 -13.99
C ARG A 10 -5.57 -3.44 -13.16
N LEU A 11 -5.79 -2.98 -11.92
CA LEU A 11 -4.68 -2.87 -10.98
C LEU A 11 -4.08 -4.28 -10.80
N ASP A 12 -2.83 -4.45 -11.19
CA ASP A 12 -2.09 -5.69 -10.97
C ASP A 12 -1.67 -5.75 -9.49
N PRO A 13 -2.12 -6.74 -8.71
CA PRO A 13 -1.75 -6.88 -7.31
C PRO A 13 -0.24 -6.89 -7.09
N GLU A 14 0.54 -7.42 -8.03
CA GLU A 14 2.00 -7.46 -7.90
C GLU A 14 2.61 -6.06 -8.08
N ALA A 15 2.12 -5.28 -9.04
CA ALA A 15 2.55 -3.90 -9.24
C ALA A 15 2.19 -3.00 -8.06
N VAL A 16 0.98 -3.15 -7.51
CA VAL A 16 0.54 -2.40 -6.32
C VAL A 16 1.37 -2.80 -5.09
N ALA A 17 1.60 -4.10 -4.87
CA ALA A 17 2.41 -4.58 -3.75
C ALA A 17 3.83 -4.01 -3.81
N LYS A 18 4.43 -3.99 -5.01
CA LYS A 18 5.74 -3.39 -5.23
C LYS A 18 5.75 -1.90 -4.94
N ALA A 19 4.78 -1.14 -5.45
CA ALA A 19 4.69 0.30 -5.22
C ALA A 19 4.52 0.65 -3.73
N VAL A 20 3.64 -0.07 -3.02
CA VAL A 20 3.45 0.09 -1.58
C VAL A 20 4.74 -0.25 -0.80
N THR A 21 5.40 -1.34 -1.17
CA THR A 21 6.68 -1.76 -0.55
C THR A 21 7.77 -0.71 -0.76
N GLU A 22 7.91 -0.16 -1.97
CA GLU A 22 8.86 0.90 -2.29
C GLU A 22 8.55 2.19 -1.53
N PHE A 23 7.28 2.56 -1.41
CA PHE A 23 6.86 3.71 -0.62
C PHE A 23 7.19 3.52 0.86
N ILE A 24 6.90 2.35 1.44
CA ILE A 24 7.23 2.06 2.84
C ILE A 24 8.74 2.14 3.06
N ASN A 25 9.55 1.55 2.18
CA ASN A 25 11.01 1.59 2.29
C ASN A 25 11.60 2.99 2.10
N SER A 26 11.01 3.84 1.26
CA SER A 26 11.54 5.18 0.98
C SER A 26 11.04 6.25 1.95
N ALA A 27 9.76 6.21 2.33
CA ALA A 27 9.10 7.26 3.10
C ALA A 27 9.01 6.97 4.61
N ILE A 28 9.17 5.70 5.01
CA ILE A 28 8.97 5.26 6.41
C ILE A 28 10.25 4.56 6.92
N MET A 29 10.67 3.47 6.28
CA MET A 29 11.76 2.60 6.72
C MET A 29 13.11 3.04 6.16
N ALA A 30 13.65 4.15 6.66
CA ALA A 30 14.83 4.76 6.06
C ALA A 30 16.17 4.04 6.30
N ARG A 31 16.32 3.14 7.29
CA ARG A 31 17.69 2.80 7.79
C ARG A 31 18.02 1.38 8.30
N SER A 32 17.09 0.48 8.59
CA SER A 32 17.44 -0.76 9.32
C SER A 32 17.35 -2.05 8.49
N ARG A 33 16.28 -2.25 7.73
CA ARG A 33 16.10 -3.38 6.82
C ARG A 33 14.97 -3.06 5.84
N PRO A 34 15.15 -3.29 4.54
CA PRO A 34 14.05 -3.13 3.59
C PRO A 34 12.99 -4.20 3.85
N VAL A 35 11.74 -3.74 3.95
CA VAL A 35 10.52 -4.57 4.01
C VAL A 35 10.31 -5.23 2.65
N GLN A 36 9.94 -6.51 2.66
CA GLN A 36 9.51 -7.26 1.48
C GLN A 36 7.98 -7.29 1.34
N PRO A 37 7.43 -7.63 0.15
CA PRO A 37 5.99 -7.64 -0.07
C PRO A 37 5.17 -8.57 0.83
N ASP A 38 5.83 -9.57 1.41
CA ASP A 38 5.24 -10.59 2.28
C ASP A 38 5.66 -10.44 3.75
N ASP A 39 6.47 -9.41 4.07
CA ASP A 39 6.88 -9.14 5.44
C ASP A 39 5.74 -8.51 6.23
N ASP A 40 5.67 -8.87 7.50
CA ASP A 40 4.72 -8.32 8.47
C ASP A 40 5.10 -6.87 8.80
N LEU A 41 4.21 -5.94 8.47
CA LEU A 41 4.43 -4.50 8.59
C LEU A 41 4.49 -4.05 10.04
N GLU A 42 3.69 -4.66 10.93
CA GLU A 42 3.74 -4.33 12.36
C GLU A 42 5.09 -4.77 12.96
N LEU A 43 5.55 -5.97 12.61
CA LEU A 43 6.88 -6.46 13.03
C LEU A 43 8.03 -5.66 12.41
N ALA A 44 7.82 -5.11 11.21
CA ALA A 44 8.78 -4.20 10.59
C ALA A 44 8.86 -2.85 11.32
N GLY A 45 7.87 -2.51 12.15
CA GLY A 45 7.78 -1.24 12.89
C GLY A 45 6.90 -0.19 12.21
N LEU A 46 5.98 -0.60 11.33
CA LEU A 46 4.95 0.28 10.80
C LEU A 46 3.98 0.65 11.94
N ASP A 47 3.93 1.94 12.29
CA ASP A 47 3.00 2.47 13.27
C ASP A 47 1.72 3.02 12.61
N SER A 48 0.75 3.44 13.43
CA SER A 48 -0.51 4.02 12.93
C SER A 48 -0.31 5.28 12.08
N MET A 49 0.75 6.06 12.31
CA MET A 49 1.04 7.26 11.52
C MET A 49 1.62 6.91 10.15
N ALA A 50 2.49 5.91 10.09
CA ALA A 50 3.03 5.37 8.86
C ALA A 50 1.92 4.69 8.03
N LEU A 51 1.00 3.99 8.68
CA LEU A 51 -0.20 3.43 8.04
C LEU A 51 -1.02 4.53 7.34
N LEU A 52 -1.31 5.64 8.02
CA LEU A 52 -2.02 6.77 7.40
C LEU A 52 -1.28 7.34 6.18
N LYS A 53 0.06 7.42 6.21
CA LYS A 53 0.84 7.85 5.04
C LYS A 53 0.71 6.88 3.87
N VAL A 54 0.68 5.58 4.13
CA VAL A 54 0.45 4.55 3.10
C VAL A 54 -0.94 4.71 2.49
N LEU A 55 -1.97 4.93 3.31
CA LEU A 55 -3.34 5.19 2.83
C LEU A 55 -3.42 6.43 1.95
N LEU A 56 -2.82 7.54 2.38
CA LEU A 56 -2.76 8.78 1.58
C LEU A 56 -1.99 8.58 0.26
N PHE A 57 -0.93 7.78 0.27
CA PHE A 57 -0.21 7.41 -0.95
C PHE A 57 -1.09 6.62 -1.91
N ILE A 58 -1.84 5.63 -1.40
CA ILE A 58 -2.76 4.81 -2.19
C ILE A 58 -3.87 5.69 -2.79
N GLU A 59 -4.46 6.58 -1.99
CA GLU A 59 -5.46 7.54 -2.44
C GLU A 59 -4.91 8.45 -3.55
N ALA A 60 -3.70 8.99 -3.38
CA ALA A 60 -3.08 9.89 -4.35
C ALA A 60 -2.70 9.17 -5.65
N GLN A 61 -2.26 7.91 -5.60
CA GLN A 61 -1.83 7.14 -6.77
C GLN A 61 -2.99 6.49 -7.52
N TYR A 62 -3.99 5.99 -6.80
CA TYR A 62 -5.03 5.13 -7.36
C TYR A 62 -6.43 5.70 -7.22
N GLY A 63 -6.63 6.83 -6.54
CA GLY A 63 -7.94 7.40 -6.25
C GLY A 63 -8.78 6.51 -5.33
N PHE A 64 -8.13 5.63 -4.57
CA PHE A 64 -8.78 4.63 -3.73
C PHE A 64 -8.65 4.99 -2.25
N TRP A 65 -9.78 5.04 -1.55
CA TRP A 65 -9.83 5.27 -0.12
C TRP A 65 -10.34 4.01 0.59
N MET A 66 -9.55 3.53 1.56
CA MET A 66 -9.90 2.37 2.39
C MET A 66 -10.71 2.85 3.60
N PRO A 67 -11.93 2.30 3.84
CA PRO A 67 -12.70 2.63 5.02
C PRO A 67 -12.08 2.03 6.29
N ASP A 68 -12.29 2.71 7.41
CA ASP A 68 -11.72 2.30 8.71
C ASP A 68 -12.17 0.88 9.13
N GLU A 69 -13.37 0.46 8.72
CA GLU A 69 -13.89 -0.89 8.95
C GLU A 69 -13.07 -1.99 8.27
N ASP A 70 -12.38 -1.66 7.18
CA ASP A 70 -11.53 -2.57 6.41
C ASP A 70 -10.05 -2.47 6.83
N LEU A 71 -9.69 -1.57 7.77
CA LEU A 71 -8.35 -1.48 8.40
C LEU A 71 -8.12 -2.58 9.44
N VAL A 72 -8.38 -3.82 9.03
CA VAL A 72 -8.16 -5.01 9.84
C VAL A 72 -6.82 -5.64 9.49
N ALA A 73 -6.19 -6.30 10.47
CA ALA A 73 -4.88 -6.94 10.30
C ALA A 73 -4.82 -7.83 9.04
N GLU A 74 -5.89 -8.55 8.70
CA GLU A 74 -5.94 -9.36 7.47
C GLU A 74 -5.64 -8.57 6.18
N ASN A 75 -6.12 -7.33 6.08
CA ASN A 75 -5.95 -6.49 4.90
C ASN A 75 -4.65 -5.68 4.92
N ILE A 76 -4.11 -5.38 6.10
CA ILE A 76 -3.00 -4.43 6.26
C ILE A 76 -1.71 -5.05 6.80
N ARG A 77 -1.69 -6.36 7.08
CA ARG A 77 -0.54 -7.05 7.68
C ARG A 77 0.70 -7.04 6.79
N THR A 78 0.55 -7.13 5.48
CA THR A 78 1.67 -7.15 4.52
C THR A 78 1.37 -6.24 3.34
N PRO A 79 2.39 -5.73 2.61
CA PRO A 79 2.17 -4.97 1.37
C PRO A 79 1.33 -5.73 0.33
N ARG A 80 1.49 -7.06 0.25
CA ARG A 80 0.69 -7.91 -0.65
C ARG A 80 -0.77 -7.98 -0.23
N ALA A 81 -1.06 -8.04 1.08
CA ALA A 81 -2.43 -8.01 1.58
C ALA A 81 -3.12 -6.69 1.19
N PHE A 82 -2.41 -5.56 1.36
CA PHE A 82 -2.87 -4.24 0.92
C PHE A 82 -3.22 -4.22 -0.56
N ALA A 83 -2.30 -4.68 -1.40
CA ALA A 83 -2.48 -4.72 -2.83
C ALA A 83 -3.66 -5.61 -3.26
N THR A 84 -3.78 -6.78 -2.63
CA THR A 84 -4.87 -7.71 -2.89
C THR A 84 -6.22 -7.08 -2.55
N TYR A 85 -6.32 -6.40 -1.41
CA TYR A 85 -7.54 -5.69 -1.00
C TYR A 85 -7.89 -4.58 -2.01
N ILE A 86 -6.92 -3.73 -2.36
CA ILE A 86 -7.14 -2.62 -3.31
C ILE A 86 -7.64 -3.16 -4.64
N CYS A 87 -6.94 -4.15 -5.22
CA CYS A 87 -7.31 -4.76 -6.49
C CYS A 87 -8.70 -5.39 -6.48
N ARG A 88 -9.10 -6.03 -5.36
CA ARG A 88 -10.44 -6.62 -5.20
C ARG A 88 -11.55 -5.57 -5.19
N ARG A 89 -11.31 -4.39 -4.61
CA ARG A 89 -12.31 -3.33 -4.47
C ARG A 89 -12.36 -2.38 -5.67
N SER A 90 -11.29 -2.32 -6.46
CA SER A 90 -11.18 -1.52 -7.68
C SER A 90 -11.69 -2.23 -8.95
N ALA A 91 -12.01 -3.53 -8.86
CA ALA A 91 -12.58 -4.35 -9.94
C ALA A 91 -14.12 -4.27 -9.97
#